data_AF-A0A6C1ECD7-F1
#
_entry.id   AF-A0A6C1ECD7-F1
#
_cell.length_a   1.000
_cell.length_b   1.000
_cell.length_c   1.000
_cell.angle_alpha   90.00
_cell.angle_beta   90.00
_cell.angle_gamma   90.00
#
_symmetry.space_group_name_H-M   'P 1'
#
loop_
_entity.id
_entity.type
_entity.pdbx_description
1 polymer ?
#
loop_
_entity_poly.entity_id
_entity_poly.type
_entity_poly.pdbx_seq_one_letter_code
_entity_poly.pdbx_strand_id
1 'polypeptide(L)'
;MTYYYLHRCFAQSSDTRTSYRLSCEAISLIKIAGFHREETYERISFNEQQLRRKVYYLLLLTERYYSVYIYCATSLDATISPPQPEVVTDPRLSLDSFLEMIRVFTVAGKCFFDSLAANSVNVSCTEDSLKKIWRELHTTSLEIEPWSYGYIDISFSRHWIRTLAWKLAPLTKGIRTGFLSNTNNALIPVKIAKDMLVDTF
;
A
#
# COMPACT_ATOMS: atom_id res chain seq x y z
N MET A 1 13.54 1.67 14.92
CA MET A 1 13.81 0.49 14.05
C MET A 1 13.69 -0.84 14.80
N THR A 2 14.19 -0.98 16.04
CA THR A 2 14.08 -2.23 16.83
C THR A 2 12.68 -2.83 16.87
N TYR A 3 11.65 -2.03 17.16
CA TYR A 3 10.26 -2.49 17.17
C TYR A 3 9.79 -3.03 15.82
N TYR A 4 10.23 -2.44 14.71
CA TYR A 4 9.90 -2.92 13.37
C TYR A 4 10.54 -4.28 13.06
N TYR A 5 11.80 -4.46 13.46
CA TYR A 5 12.49 -5.75 13.33
C TYR A 5 11.82 -6.84 14.16
N LEU A 6 11.52 -6.55 15.44
CA LEU A 6 10.81 -7.49 16.30
C LEU A 6 9.43 -7.84 15.73
N HIS A 7 8.69 -6.85 15.24
CA HIS A 7 7.44 -7.08 14.51
C HIS A 7 7.65 -8.12 13.40
N ARG A 8 8.68 -7.98 12.54
CA ARG A 8 8.92 -8.95 11.46
C ARG A 8 9.22 -10.36 11.96
N CYS A 9 9.96 -10.50 13.07
CA CYS A 9 10.21 -11.82 13.68
C CYS A 9 8.91 -12.48 14.15
N PHE A 10 8.03 -11.74 14.84
CA PHE A 10 6.75 -12.28 15.33
C PHE A 10 5.74 -12.51 14.20
N ALA A 11 5.79 -11.71 13.13
CA ALA A 11 5.00 -11.96 11.92
C ALA A 11 5.36 -13.32 11.29
N GLN A 12 6.65 -13.65 11.21
CA GLN A 12 7.12 -14.93 10.68
C GLN A 12 6.71 -16.12 11.55
N SER A 13 6.64 -15.94 12.87
CA SER A 13 6.14 -16.97 13.79
C SER A 13 4.60 -17.03 13.89
N SER A 14 3.88 -16.32 13.00
CA SER A 14 2.41 -16.22 12.98
C SER A 14 1.78 -15.63 14.26
N ASP A 15 2.57 -14.98 15.13
CA ASP A 15 2.03 -14.25 16.30
C ASP A 15 1.55 -12.87 15.86
N THR A 16 0.36 -12.88 15.24
CA THR A 16 -0.27 -11.70 14.65
C THR A 16 -0.50 -10.60 15.69
N ARG A 17 -0.89 -10.96 16.92
CA ARG A 17 -1.19 -9.99 17.98
C ARG A 17 0.07 -9.26 18.42
N THR A 18 1.13 -9.99 18.73
CA THR A 18 2.40 -9.39 19.18
C THR A 18 3.03 -8.58 18.05
N SER A 19 3.02 -9.13 16.84
CA SER A 19 3.52 -8.45 15.65
C SER A 19 2.81 -7.11 15.43
N TYR A 20 1.47 -7.10 15.42
CA TYR A 20 0.70 -5.88 15.25
C TYR A 20 1.01 -4.84 16.33
N ARG A 21 1.05 -5.23 17.61
CA ARG A 21 1.38 -4.31 18.72
C ARG A 21 2.75 -3.65 18.52
N LEU A 22 3.76 -4.43 18.15
CA LEU A 22 5.11 -3.91 17.87
C LEU A 22 5.12 -2.97 16.66
N SER A 23 4.29 -3.23 15.65
CA SER A 23 4.11 -2.31 14.51
C SER A 23 3.52 -0.97 14.97
N CYS A 24 2.53 -0.99 15.87
CA CYS A 24 1.95 0.22 16.46
C CYS A 24 2.99 1.01 17.26
N GLU A 25 3.84 0.34 18.05
CA GLU A 25 4.93 1.00 18.79
C GLU A 25 5.91 1.69 17.82
N ALA A 26 6.29 1.03 16.73
CA ALA A 26 7.15 1.62 15.70
C ALA A 26 6.49 2.86 15.06
N ILE A 27 5.19 2.79 14.75
CA ILE A 27 4.40 3.91 14.21
C ILE A 27 4.34 5.07 15.21
N SER A 28 4.07 4.80 16.49
CA SER A 28 4.05 5.82 17.54
C SER A 28 5.37 6.57 17.65
N LEU A 29 6.51 5.85 17.59
CA LEU A 29 7.83 6.46 17.64
C LEU A 29 8.10 7.40 16.47
N ILE A 30 7.79 7.01 15.23
CA ILE A 30 8.01 7.90 14.08
C ILE A 30 7.08 9.11 14.09
N LYS A 31 5.87 8.97 14.68
CA LYS A 31 4.95 10.09 14.88
C LYS A 31 5.49 11.08 15.89
N ILE A 32 5.97 10.61 17.04
CA ILE A 32 6.63 11.44 18.06
C ILE A 32 7.86 12.15 17.46
N ALA A 33 8.63 11.45 16.63
CA ALA A 33 9.78 12.00 15.93
C ALA A 33 9.43 12.95 14.77
N GLY A 34 8.15 13.17 14.47
CA GLY A 34 7.70 14.13 13.47
C GLY A 34 7.78 13.65 12.01
N PHE A 35 8.03 12.37 11.72
CA PHE A 35 8.28 11.89 10.35
C PHE A 35 7.08 12.07 9.40
N HIS A 36 5.88 12.36 9.92
CA HIS A 36 4.68 12.66 9.12
C HIS A 36 4.64 14.12 8.62
N ARG A 37 5.64 14.94 8.95
CA ARG A 37 5.71 16.38 8.68
C ARG A 37 6.88 16.68 7.76
N GLU A 38 6.61 17.33 6.64
CA GLU A 38 7.63 17.64 5.63
C GLU A 38 8.72 18.58 6.21
N GLU A 39 8.34 19.46 7.15
CA GLU A 39 9.25 20.41 7.81
C GLU A 39 10.34 19.70 8.63
N THR A 40 10.10 18.46 9.07
CA THR A 40 11.09 17.65 9.82
C THR A 40 12.32 17.33 8.97
N TYR A 41 12.19 17.39 7.64
CA TYR A 41 13.24 17.02 6.70
C TYR A 41 14.13 18.21 6.30
N GLU A 42 13.71 19.44 6.51
CA GLU A 42 14.43 20.65 6.03
C GLU A 42 15.82 20.84 6.65
N ARG A 43 16.00 20.39 7.89
CA ARG A 43 17.19 20.66 8.71
C ARG A 43 18.15 19.48 8.83
N ILE A 44 17.93 18.42 8.07
CA ILE A 44 18.74 17.19 8.10
C ILE A 44 19.38 16.94 6.74
N SER A 45 20.48 16.18 6.73
CA SER A 45 21.21 15.85 5.51
C SER A 45 20.35 15.05 4.54
N PHE A 46 20.61 15.17 3.24
CA PHE A 46 19.88 14.45 2.20
C PHE A 46 19.78 12.95 2.48
N ASN A 47 20.89 12.30 2.85
CA ASN A 47 20.92 10.88 3.17
C ASN A 47 19.99 10.51 4.33
N GLU A 48 19.98 11.33 5.39
CA GLU A 48 19.09 11.14 6.53
C GLU A 48 17.61 11.36 6.13
N GLN A 49 17.34 12.32 5.24
CA GLN A 49 15.99 12.51 4.70
C GLN A 49 15.51 11.25 3.97
N GLN A 50 16.34 10.72 3.06
CA GLN A 50 16.00 9.51 2.30
C GLN A 50 15.74 8.33 3.22
N LEU A 51 16.60 8.10 4.22
CA LEU A 51 16.43 7.02 5.17
C LEU A 51 15.11 7.14 5.95
N ARG A 52 14.81 8.33 6.48
CA ARG A 52 13.58 8.56 7.26
C ARG A 52 12.32 8.44 6.40
N ARG A 53 12.33 8.91 5.15
CA ARG A 53 11.23 8.71 4.20
C ARG A 53 11.01 7.23 3.91
N LYS A 54 12.08 6.46 3.65
CA LYS A 54 12.00 5.01 3.47
C LYS A 54 11.35 4.32 4.68
N VAL A 55 11.76 4.68 5.90
CA VAL A 55 11.16 4.14 7.14
C VAL A 55 9.69 4.50 7.28
N TYR A 56 9.33 5.76 7.00
CA TYR A 56 7.94 6.23 7.08
C TYR A 56 7.02 5.40 6.18
N TYR A 57 7.39 5.28 4.90
CA TYR A 57 6.59 4.54 3.94
C TYR A 57 6.58 3.04 4.21
N LEU A 58 7.69 2.47 4.66
CA LEU A 58 7.71 1.07 5.07
C LEU A 58 6.69 0.77 6.18
N LEU A 59 6.58 1.66 7.18
CA LEU A 59 5.59 1.56 8.25
C LEU A 59 4.17 1.84 7.76
N LEU A 60 3.98 2.81 6.84
CA LEU A 60 2.69 3.08 6.22
C LEU A 60 2.16 1.85 5.48
N LEU A 61 2.97 1.23 4.63
CA LEU A 61 2.61 0.02 3.88
C LEU A 61 2.27 -1.14 4.83
N THR A 62 3.08 -1.34 5.87
CA THR A 62 2.86 -2.36 6.90
C THR A 62 1.54 -2.13 7.64
N GLU A 63 1.21 -0.89 7.99
CA GLU A 63 -0.05 -0.53 8.64
C GLU A 63 -1.25 -0.84 7.75
N ARG A 64 -1.18 -0.53 6.45
CA ARG A 64 -2.26 -0.85 5.50
C ARG A 64 -2.51 -2.35 5.41
N TYR A 65 -1.45 -3.15 5.38
CA TYR A 65 -1.59 -4.60 5.42
C TYR A 65 -2.37 -5.06 6.67
N TYR A 66 -1.99 -4.61 7.86
CA TYR A 66 -2.70 -4.96 9.10
C TYR A 66 -4.14 -4.49 9.12
N SER A 67 -4.42 -3.29 8.61
CA SER A 67 -5.80 -2.76 8.60
C SER A 67 -6.78 -3.69 7.89
N VAL A 68 -6.32 -4.34 6.81
CA VAL A 68 -7.12 -5.31 6.07
C VAL A 68 -7.07 -6.68 6.75
N TYR A 69 -5.90 -7.11 7.22
CA TYR A 69 -5.68 -8.45 7.76
C TYR A 69 -6.43 -8.70 9.08
N ILE A 70 -6.46 -7.71 9.97
CA ILE A 70 -7.08 -7.82 11.30
C ILE A 70 -8.18 -6.78 11.56
N TYR A 71 -8.65 -6.09 10.52
CA TYR A 71 -9.76 -5.13 10.60
C TYR A 71 -9.51 -3.98 11.60
N CYS A 72 -8.29 -3.43 11.62
CA CYS A 72 -7.92 -2.33 12.50
C CYS A 72 -7.89 -0.98 11.77
N ALA A 73 -8.12 0.11 12.52
CA ALA A 73 -8.05 1.46 11.97
C ALA A 73 -6.61 1.85 11.61
N THR A 74 -6.45 2.69 10.59
CA THR A 74 -5.15 3.20 10.18
C THR A 74 -4.86 4.57 10.79
N SER A 75 -3.57 4.85 11.00
CA SER A 75 -3.08 6.00 11.74
C SER A 75 -2.18 6.92 10.92
N LEU A 76 -1.42 6.40 9.95
CA LEU A 76 -0.53 7.19 9.10
C LEU A 76 -1.28 7.76 7.89
N ASP A 77 -0.74 8.81 7.28
CA ASP A 77 -1.24 9.46 6.06
C ASP A 77 -0.09 9.65 5.07
N ALA A 78 -0.37 9.67 3.77
CA ALA A 78 0.67 9.90 2.77
C ALA A 78 0.92 11.43 2.58
N THR A 79 1.33 12.12 3.64
CA THR A 79 1.48 13.60 3.69
C THR A 79 2.84 14.11 3.26
N ILE A 80 3.85 13.25 3.27
CA ILE A 80 5.23 13.61 2.92
C ILE A 80 5.56 13.18 1.50
N SER A 81 6.63 13.72 0.92
CA SER A 81 7.14 13.24 -0.37
C SER A 81 7.76 11.83 -0.23
N PRO A 82 7.64 10.95 -1.25
CA PRO A 82 8.38 9.68 -1.30
C PRO A 82 9.90 9.92 -1.30
N PRO A 83 10.71 8.91 -0.92
CA PRO A 83 12.15 8.99 -1.12
C PRO A 83 12.48 9.16 -2.61
N GLN A 84 13.64 9.75 -2.91
CA GLN A 84 14.10 9.97 -4.26
C GLN A 84 14.89 8.74 -4.77
N PRO A 85 14.86 8.47 -6.09
CA PRO A 85 15.71 7.45 -6.68
C PRO A 85 17.19 7.72 -6.39
N GLU A 86 17.92 6.65 -6.07
CA GLU A 86 19.38 6.70 -5.85
C GLU A 86 20.09 6.08 -7.06
N VAL A 87 21.22 6.65 -7.46
CA VAL A 87 22.05 6.06 -8.51
C VAL A 87 22.72 4.81 -7.93
N VAL A 88 22.36 3.65 -8.47
CA VAL A 88 22.89 2.35 -8.06
C VAL A 88 23.69 1.72 -9.19
N THR A 89 24.79 1.05 -8.84
CA THR A 89 25.62 0.31 -9.80
C THR A 89 24.92 -0.95 -10.30
N ASP A 90 24.11 -1.58 -9.45
CA ASP A 90 23.25 -2.72 -9.80
C ASP A 90 21.79 -2.25 -9.90
N PRO A 91 21.19 -2.25 -11.10
CA PRO A 91 19.79 -1.88 -11.31
C PRO A 91 18.79 -2.70 -10.47
N ARG A 92 19.17 -3.91 -10.04
CA ARG A 92 18.32 -4.75 -9.17
C ARG A 92 18.17 -4.18 -7.77
N LEU A 93 19.12 -3.35 -7.33
CA LEU A 93 19.09 -2.64 -6.05
C LEU A 93 18.38 -1.28 -6.13
N SER A 94 17.82 -0.93 -7.29
CA SER A 94 17.10 0.33 -7.48
C SER A 94 15.91 0.46 -6.53
N LEU A 95 15.59 1.70 -6.20
CA LEU A 95 14.43 2.02 -5.36
C LEU A 95 13.11 1.93 -6.12
N ASP A 96 13.14 1.73 -7.43
CA ASP A 96 11.97 1.77 -8.34
C ASP A 96 10.86 0.84 -7.86
N SER A 97 11.24 -0.38 -7.45
CA SER A 97 10.32 -1.33 -6.85
C SER A 97 9.61 -0.80 -5.60
N PHE A 98 10.36 -0.16 -4.71
CA PHE A 98 9.79 0.41 -3.49
C PHE A 98 8.92 1.64 -3.77
N LEU A 99 9.32 2.49 -4.73
CA LEU A 99 8.54 3.66 -5.15
C LEU A 99 7.21 3.26 -5.77
N GLU A 100 7.19 2.20 -6.57
CA GLU A 100 5.94 1.68 -7.14
C GLU A 100 5.07 1.04 -6.07
N MET A 101 5.66 0.34 -5.09
CA MET A 101 4.89 -0.16 -3.95
C MET A 101 4.24 0.99 -3.16
N ILE A 102 4.97 2.11 -2.96
CA ILE A 102 4.39 3.32 -2.38
C ILE A 102 3.24 3.83 -3.25
N ARG A 103 3.42 3.93 -4.57
CA ARG A 103 2.37 4.37 -5.50
C ARG A 103 1.11 3.50 -5.38
N VAL A 104 1.26 2.18 -5.42
CA VAL A 104 0.17 1.20 -5.37
C VAL A 104 -0.70 1.41 -4.13
N PHE A 105 -0.10 1.60 -2.94
CA PHE A 105 -0.85 1.81 -1.70
C PHE A 105 -1.34 3.25 -1.52
N THR A 106 -0.63 4.26 -2.02
CA THR A 106 -1.03 5.67 -1.88
C THR A 106 -2.13 6.08 -2.87
N VAL A 107 -2.18 5.46 -4.07
CA VAL A 107 -3.28 5.59 -5.02
C VAL A 107 -4.60 5.18 -4.39
N ALA A 108 -4.58 4.10 -3.60
CA ALA A 108 -5.76 3.64 -2.86
C ALA A 108 -6.16 4.60 -1.74
N GLY A 109 -5.18 5.15 -1.03
CA GLY A 109 -5.38 6.17 -0.01
C GLY A 109 -5.95 5.63 1.30
N LYS A 110 -5.86 6.45 2.36
CA LYS A 110 -6.24 6.04 3.72
C LYS A 110 -7.70 5.65 3.86
N CYS A 111 -8.63 6.43 3.29
CA CYS A 111 -10.07 6.21 3.42
C CYS A 111 -10.52 4.86 2.83
N PHE A 112 -9.82 4.36 1.82
CA PHE A 112 -10.06 3.04 1.23
C PHE A 112 -9.77 1.92 2.24
N PHE A 113 -8.58 1.93 2.84
CA PHE A 113 -8.18 0.94 3.84
C PHE A 113 -9.05 1.01 5.11
N ASP A 114 -9.39 2.21 5.57
CA ASP A 114 -10.31 2.38 6.70
C ASP A 114 -11.72 1.83 6.40
N SER A 115 -12.21 2.01 5.17
CA SER A 115 -13.52 1.46 4.75
C SER A 115 -13.51 -0.06 4.67
N LEU A 116 -12.39 -0.65 4.22
CA LEU A 116 -12.20 -2.11 4.23
C LEU A 116 -12.16 -2.66 5.66
N ALA A 117 -11.40 -2.01 6.55
CA ALA A 117 -11.29 -2.41 7.95
C ALA A 117 -12.65 -2.36 8.66
N ALA A 118 -13.44 -1.32 8.39
CA ALA A 118 -14.78 -1.16 8.97
C ALA A 118 -15.87 -1.99 8.26
N ASN A 119 -15.53 -2.71 7.19
CA ASN A 119 -16.46 -3.39 6.28
C ASN A 119 -17.69 -2.53 5.91
N SER A 120 -17.48 -1.22 5.81
CA SER A 120 -18.52 -0.23 5.57
C SER A 120 -17.90 0.96 4.87
N VAL A 121 -18.64 1.55 3.93
CA VAL A 121 -18.14 2.69 3.17
C VAL A 121 -18.19 3.93 4.03
N ASN A 122 -17.01 4.45 4.36
CA ASN A 122 -16.90 5.78 4.95
C ASN A 122 -17.35 6.82 3.93
N VAL A 123 -17.99 7.89 4.40
CA VAL A 123 -18.41 9.04 3.57
C VAL A 123 -17.24 9.63 2.75
N SER A 124 -16.00 9.44 3.20
CA SER A 124 -14.77 9.89 2.55
C SER A 124 -14.22 8.96 1.45
N CYS A 125 -14.70 7.73 1.31
CA CYS A 125 -14.33 6.84 0.20
C CYS A 125 -15.38 6.96 -0.91
N THR A 126 -15.14 7.87 -1.85
CA THR A 126 -16.08 8.16 -2.95
C THR A 126 -15.91 7.19 -4.11
N GLU A 127 -16.91 7.14 -4.99
CA GLU A 127 -16.83 6.42 -6.26
C GLU A 127 -15.61 6.86 -7.10
N ASP A 128 -15.26 8.14 -7.07
CA ASP A 128 -14.10 8.68 -7.79
C ASP A 128 -12.77 8.12 -7.26
N SER A 129 -12.66 7.87 -5.95
CA SER A 129 -11.50 7.18 -5.37
C SER A 129 -11.37 5.76 -5.91
N LEU A 130 -12.49 5.02 -6.02
CA LEU A 130 -12.50 3.67 -6.60
C LEU A 130 -12.19 3.68 -8.11
N LYS A 131 -12.71 4.66 -8.86
CA LYS A 131 -12.38 4.88 -10.29
C LYS A 131 -10.89 5.15 -10.48
N LYS A 132 -10.28 5.97 -9.61
CA LYS A 132 -8.85 6.23 -9.62
C LYS A 132 -8.06 4.95 -9.41
N ILE A 133 -8.37 4.17 -8.37
CA ILE A 133 -7.72 2.87 -8.12
C ILE A 133 -7.83 1.96 -9.34
N TRP A 134 -9.03 1.90 -9.94
CA TRP A 134 -9.25 1.05 -11.10
C TRP A 134 -8.42 1.47 -12.30
N ARG A 135 -8.43 2.75 -12.67
CA ARG A 135 -7.61 3.26 -13.78
C ARG A 135 -6.12 2.98 -13.53
N GLU A 136 -5.61 3.41 -12.39
CA GLU A 136 -4.17 3.38 -12.08
C GLU A 136 -3.62 1.96 -11.87
N LEU A 137 -4.45 1.01 -11.42
CA LEU A 137 -4.00 -0.35 -11.09
C LEU A 137 -4.53 -1.44 -12.05
N HIS A 138 -5.61 -1.23 -12.80
CA HIS A 138 -6.11 -2.20 -13.78
C HIS A 138 -5.75 -1.89 -15.22
N THR A 139 -5.54 -0.62 -15.57
CA THR A 139 -5.32 -0.21 -16.97
C THR A 139 -3.87 0.16 -17.27
N THR A 140 -3.17 0.73 -16.30
CA THR A 140 -1.74 1.06 -16.44
C THR A 140 -0.90 -0.21 -16.35
N SER A 141 -0.01 -0.44 -17.33
CA SER A 141 0.96 -1.54 -17.28
C SER A 141 1.92 -1.36 -16.10
N LEU A 142 2.45 -2.46 -15.57
CA LEU A 142 3.51 -2.39 -14.58
C LEU A 142 4.82 -2.05 -15.31
N GLU A 143 5.34 -0.83 -15.12
CA GLU A 143 6.61 -0.38 -15.70
C GLU A 143 7.79 -0.79 -14.81
N ILE A 144 7.82 -2.05 -14.36
CA ILE A 144 8.92 -2.62 -13.58
C ILE A 144 9.38 -3.90 -14.21
N GLU A 145 10.70 -3.97 -14.38
CA GLU A 145 11.34 -5.11 -14.99
C GLU A 145 11.24 -6.38 -14.12
N PRO A 146 10.94 -7.55 -14.71
CA PRO A 146 10.76 -8.80 -13.96
C PRO A 146 11.96 -9.24 -13.11
N TRP A 147 13.17 -8.79 -13.46
CA TRP A 147 14.40 -9.11 -12.71
C TRP A 147 14.62 -8.24 -11.46
N SER A 148 13.78 -7.23 -11.22
CA SER A 148 13.84 -6.41 -10.01
C SER A 148 13.46 -7.24 -8.79
N TYR A 149 14.20 -7.11 -7.67
CA TYR A 149 13.94 -7.91 -6.48
C TYR A 149 12.54 -7.70 -5.88
N GLY A 150 11.92 -6.53 -6.11
CA GLY A 150 10.58 -6.23 -5.63
C GLY A 150 9.45 -6.57 -6.60
N TYR A 151 9.75 -7.10 -7.79
CA TYR A 151 8.74 -7.34 -8.84
C TYR A 151 7.57 -8.20 -8.34
N ILE A 152 7.86 -9.32 -7.69
CA ILE A 152 6.85 -10.25 -7.17
C ILE A 152 5.99 -9.56 -6.11
N ASP A 153 6.61 -8.86 -5.16
CA ASP A 153 5.90 -8.18 -4.07
C ASP A 153 4.96 -7.10 -4.62
N ILE A 154 5.37 -6.39 -5.67
CA ILE A 154 4.58 -5.34 -6.31
C ILE A 154 3.45 -5.94 -7.13
N SER A 155 3.73 -6.94 -7.96
CA SER A 155 2.69 -7.62 -8.74
C SER A 155 1.63 -8.19 -7.80
N PHE A 156 2.04 -8.91 -6.75
CA PHE A 156 1.13 -9.42 -5.74
C PHE A 156 0.32 -8.30 -5.08
N SER A 157 0.97 -7.24 -4.59
CA SER A 157 0.31 -6.13 -3.91
C SER A 157 -0.68 -5.39 -4.82
N ARG A 158 -0.34 -5.21 -6.09
CA ARG A 158 -1.21 -4.60 -7.10
C ARG A 158 -2.47 -5.43 -7.28
N HIS A 159 -2.35 -6.74 -7.52
CA HIS A 159 -3.51 -7.63 -7.66
C HIS A 159 -4.33 -7.76 -6.38
N TRP A 160 -3.68 -7.73 -5.23
CA TRP A 160 -4.34 -7.72 -3.93
C TRP A 160 -5.21 -6.47 -3.76
N ILE A 161 -4.68 -5.26 -4.02
CA ILE A 161 -5.47 -4.03 -3.96
C ILE A 161 -6.60 -4.02 -5.00
N ARG A 162 -6.36 -4.52 -6.21
CA ARG A 162 -7.39 -4.69 -7.25
C ARG A 162 -8.57 -5.54 -6.74
N THR A 163 -8.27 -6.65 -6.06
CA THR A 163 -9.28 -7.54 -5.45
C THR A 163 -10.03 -6.85 -4.32
N LEU A 164 -9.33 -6.11 -3.47
CA LEU A 164 -9.94 -5.35 -2.37
C LEU A 164 -10.87 -4.24 -2.89
N ALA A 165 -10.48 -3.56 -3.98
CA ALA A 165 -11.32 -2.55 -4.63
C ALA A 165 -12.60 -3.15 -5.19
N TRP A 166 -12.50 -4.30 -5.85
CA TRP A 166 -13.68 -5.06 -6.27
C TRP A 166 -14.57 -5.46 -5.09
N LYS A 167 -14.00 -5.91 -3.96
CA LYS A 167 -14.76 -6.26 -2.76
C LYS A 167 -15.52 -5.06 -2.17
N LEU A 168 -14.94 -3.87 -2.22
CA LEU A 168 -15.53 -2.65 -1.65
C LEU A 168 -16.59 -2.01 -2.56
N ALA A 169 -16.49 -2.21 -3.89
CA ALA A 169 -17.37 -1.55 -4.86
C ALA A 169 -18.89 -1.83 -4.66
N PRO A 170 -19.36 -3.05 -4.33
CA PRO A 170 -20.77 -3.29 -4.05
C PRO A 170 -21.31 -2.53 -2.82
N LEU A 171 -20.44 -2.17 -1.88
CA LEU A 171 -20.81 -1.53 -0.61
C LEU A 171 -20.95 0.00 -0.75
N THR A 172 -20.46 0.58 -1.85
CA THR A 172 -20.46 2.03 -2.09
C THR A 172 -21.82 2.46 -2.63
N LYS A 173 -22.70 2.91 -1.72
CA LYS A 173 -24.02 3.49 -2.08
C LYS A 173 -23.82 4.64 -3.07
N GLY A 174 -24.24 4.46 -4.31
CA GLY A 174 -24.05 5.46 -5.38
C GLY A 174 -23.36 4.92 -6.62
N ILE A 175 -22.68 3.77 -6.52
CA ILE A 175 -22.27 2.99 -7.70
C ILE A 175 -23.55 2.39 -8.29
N ARG A 176 -24.30 3.23 -9.01
CA ARG A 176 -25.16 2.74 -10.07
C ARG A 176 -24.27 1.82 -10.88
N THR A 177 -24.80 0.66 -11.17
CA THR A 177 -24.29 -0.49 -11.94
C THR A 177 -23.43 -0.17 -13.17
N GLY A 178 -23.26 1.10 -13.57
CA GLY A 178 -22.42 1.66 -14.63
C GLY A 178 -20.90 1.59 -14.46
N PHE A 179 -20.33 1.70 -13.25
CA PHE A 179 -18.85 1.63 -13.08
C PHE A 179 -18.28 0.27 -13.52
N LEU A 180 -19.12 -0.75 -13.40
CA LEU A 180 -18.81 -2.12 -13.72
C LEU A 180 -19.74 -2.68 -14.83
N SER A 181 -20.59 -1.85 -15.44
CA SER A 181 -21.68 -2.32 -16.32
C SER A 181 -21.21 -3.00 -17.59
N ASN A 182 -20.00 -2.73 -18.06
CA ASN A 182 -19.49 -3.32 -19.30
C ASN A 182 -18.82 -4.68 -19.10
N THR A 183 -18.62 -5.13 -17.86
CA THR A 183 -18.00 -6.43 -17.56
C THR A 183 -18.80 -7.11 -16.47
N ASN A 184 -19.31 -8.32 -16.70
CA ASN A 184 -19.97 -9.11 -15.65
C ASN A 184 -19.14 -9.05 -14.36
N ASN A 185 -19.67 -8.40 -13.33
CA ASN A 185 -18.96 -8.12 -12.08
C ASN A 185 -18.35 -9.37 -11.43
N ALA A 186 -19.00 -10.52 -11.66
CA ALA A 186 -18.55 -11.83 -11.23
C ALA A 186 -17.25 -12.32 -11.92
N LEU A 187 -16.90 -11.79 -13.09
CA LEU A 187 -15.71 -12.17 -13.85
C LEU A 187 -14.46 -11.38 -13.46
N ILE A 188 -14.60 -10.30 -12.68
CA ILE A 188 -13.46 -9.47 -12.30
C ILE A 188 -12.43 -10.23 -11.46
N PRO A 189 -12.82 -10.98 -10.41
CA PRO A 189 -11.88 -11.83 -9.69
C PRO A 189 -11.20 -12.86 -10.60
N VAL A 190 -11.93 -13.42 -11.57
CA VAL A 190 -11.38 -14.36 -12.55
C VAL A 190 -10.34 -13.69 -13.44
N LYS A 191 -10.60 -12.46 -13.90
CA LYS A 191 -9.63 -11.67 -14.67
C LYS A 191 -8.39 -11.35 -13.85
N ILE A 192 -8.55 -10.88 -12.61
CA ILE A 192 -7.43 -10.60 -11.71
C ILE A 192 -6.59 -11.86 -11.50
N ALA A 193 -7.23 -13.01 -11.27
CA ALA A 193 -6.51 -14.29 -11.10
C ALA A 193 -5.76 -14.71 -12.38
N LYS A 194 -6.35 -14.50 -13.57
CA LYS A 194 -5.65 -14.74 -14.84
C LYS A 194 -4.44 -13.83 -15.01
N ASP A 195 -4.60 -12.53 -14.73
CA ASP A 195 -3.51 -11.56 -14.81
C ASP A 195 -2.38 -11.93 -13.83
N MET A 196 -2.70 -12.35 -12.59
CA MET A 196 -1.71 -12.83 -11.63
C MET A 196 -0.92 -14.04 -12.15
N LEU A 197 -1.58 -14.99 -12.81
CA LEU A 197 -0.90 -16.16 -13.38
C LEU A 197 0.05 -15.75 -14.51
N VAL A 198 -0.37 -14.83 -15.39
CA VAL A 198 0.49 -14.32 -16.47
C VAL A 198 1.71 -13.57 -15.93
N ASP A 199 1.55 -12.81 -14.85
CA ASP A 199 2.67 -12.07 -14.24
C ASP A 199 3.63 -12.98 -13.44
N THR A 200 3.27 -14.25 -13.20
CA THR A 200 4.10 -15.21 -12.44
C THR A 200 4.90 -16.15 -13.34
N PHE A 201 4.51 -16.33 -14.62
CA PHE A 201 5.08 -17.30 -15.57
C PHE A 201 5.52 -16.64 -16.87
#